data_AF-A0A2H0DTR4-F1
#
_entry.id   AF-A0A2H0DTR4-F1
#
_cell.length_a   1.000
_cell.length_b   1.000
_cell.length_c   1.000
_cell.angle_alpha   90.00
_cell.angle_beta   90.00
_cell.angle_gamma   90.00
#
_symmetry.space_group_name_H-M   'P 1'
#
loop_
_entity.id
_entity.type
_entity.pdbx_description
1 polymer ?
#
loop_
_entity_poly.entity_id
_entity_poly.type
_entity_poly.pdbx_seq_one_letter_code
_entity_poly.pdbx_strand_id
1 'polypeptide(L)'
;MVVGLYIAIAFLIAPILSTLVQFDSLEKVDYSQLSVNVKDCNSETLTNDKKTCQTSEGREYCFPVNDLSTVNYAVAHHDYYAADIFRNGDVAGPVDDVPLPILAYVGGTVSWISENNSLGGYAIEISGQDGRFYYYAHNMCNLVSLNQTVNAGDVIAGMDSSGDAINTPEHVHFQISDQYDMATIPENYPHFLAPWEDFCTRLSLCGPHVGN
;
A
#
# COMPACT_ATOMS: atom_id res chain seq x y z
N MET A 1 -56.63 43.51 26.36
CA MET A 1 -55.91 42.97 27.54
C MET A 1 -54.82 42.04 27.00
N VAL A 2 -53.54 42.42 27.20
CA VAL A 2 -52.28 41.62 27.01
C VAL A 2 -51.95 41.23 25.54
N VAL A 3 -51.00 41.86 24.82
CA VAL A 3 -49.51 41.91 24.90
C VAL A 3 -48.80 40.74 24.18
N GLY A 4 -47.83 41.11 23.32
CA GLY A 4 -46.64 40.33 22.94
C GLY A 4 -46.74 39.55 21.62
N LEU A 5 -45.70 39.34 20.82
CA LEU A 5 -44.27 39.69 20.86
C LEU A 5 -43.68 39.27 19.48
N TYR A 6 -42.57 39.92 19.11
CA TYR A 6 -41.57 39.66 18.04
C TYR A 6 -41.41 38.17 17.62
N ILE A 7 -40.95 37.82 16.41
CA ILE A 7 -39.56 37.95 15.91
C ILE A 7 -39.54 37.73 14.39
N ALA A 8 -38.83 38.59 13.65
CA ALA A 8 -38.43 38.36 12.27
C ALA A 8 -37.25 37.36 12.24
N ILE A 9 -37.40 36.22 11.55
CA ILE A 9 -36.30 35.29 11.28
C ILE A 9 -36.03 35.31 9.78
N ALA A 10 -34.92 35.96 9.41
CA ALA A 10 -34.32 35.83 8.10
C ALA A 10 -33.73 34.42 7.97
N PHE A 11 -34.35 33.56 7.15
CA PHE A 11 -33.73 32.31 6.73
C PHE A 11 -32.80 32.60 5.56
N LEU A 12 -31.50 32.55 5.85
CA LEU A 12 -30.40 32.53 4.89
C LEU A 12 -30.61 31.37 3.91
N ILE A 13 -30.60 31.70 2.62
CA ILE A 13 -30.60 30.74 1.52
C ILE A 13 -29.15 30.25 1.38
N ALA A 14 -28.83 29.10 1.95
CA ALA A 14 -27.63 28.36 1.59
C ALA A 14 -28.06 27.19 0.69
N PRO A 15 -27.57 27.08 -0.55
CA PRO A 15 -27.77 25.86 -1.31
C PRO A 15 -27.00 24.76 -0.61
N ILE A 16 -27.72 23.74 -0.13
CA ILE A 16 -27.12 22.47 0.27
C ILE A 16 -26.57 21.87 -1.02
N LEU A 17 -25.31 22.18 -1.33
CA LEU A 17 -24.52 21.45 -2.31
C LEU A 17 -24.23 20.09 -1.66
N SER A 18 -25.21 19.19 -1.76
CA SER A 18 -25.05 17.80 -1.38
C SER A 18 -24.07 17.20 -2.39
N THR A 19 -22.78 17.24 -2.07
CA THR A 19 -21.77 16.43 -2.74
C THR A 19 -22.07 14.99 -2.38
N LEU A 20 -22.95 14.36 -3.16
CA LEU A 20 -22.89 12.93 -3.38
C LEU A 20 -21.55 12.68 -4.06
N VAL A 21 -20.51 12.38 -3.27
CA VAL A 21 -19.37 11.64 -3.77
C VAL A 21 -19.94 10.27 -4.09
N GLN A 22 -20.26 10.06 -5.36
CA GLN A 22 -20.53 8.75 -5.90
C GLN A 22 -19.22 7.98 -5.73
N PHE A 23 -19.16 7.13 -4.70
CA PHE A 23 -18.18 6.06 -4.67
C PHE A 23 -18.56 5.14 -5.82
N ASP A 24 -18.08 5.46 -7.01
CA ASP A 24 -18.07 4.50 -8.11
C ASP A 24 -17.33 3.29 -7.56
N SER A 25 -18.06 2.18 -7.46
CA SER A 25 -17.46 0.88 -7.18
C SER A 25 -16.28 0.74 -8.10
N LEU A 26 -15.07 0.70 -7.53
CA LEU A 26 -13.86 0.52 -8.32
C LEU A 26 -14.06 -0.79 -9.09
N GLU A 27 -14.21 -0.68 -10.41
CA GLU A 27 -14.33 -1.84 -11.27
C GLU A 27 -13.07 -2.68 -11.04
N LYS A 28 -13.25 -3.90 -10.53
CA LYS A 28 -12.17 -4.84 -10.24
C LYS A 28 -11.39 -5.04 -11.53
N VAL A 29 -10.10 -4.72 -11.51
CA VAL A 29 -9.24 -4.94 -12.68
C VAL A 29 -9.07 -6.45 -12.83
N ASP A 30 -9.58 -7.03 -13.93
CA ASP A 30 -9.40 -8.44 -14.21
C ASP A 30 -8.00 -8.68 -14.79
N TYR A 31 -7.04 -8.82 -13.88
CA TYR A 31 -5.64 -9.09 -14.20
C TYR A 31 -5.46 -10.42 -14.95
N SER A 32 -6.45 -11.33 -14.95
CA SER A 32 -6.38 -12.62 -15.67
C SER A 32 -6.60 -12.52 -17.19
N GLN A 33 -7.19 -11.41 -17.67
CA GLN A 33 -7.47 -11.18 -19.10
C GLN A 33 -6.36 -10.39 -19.81
N LEU A 34 -5.35 -9.93 -19.07
CA LEU A 34 -4.12 -9.37 -19.63
C LEU A 34 -3.31 -10.54 -20.21
N SER A 35 -3.35 -10.72 -21.54
CA SER A 35 -2.54 -11.70 -22.27
C SER A 35 -1.06 -11.29 -22.25
N VAL A 36 -0.43 -11.40 -21.09
CA VAL A 36 0.97 -11.08 -20.85
C VAL A 36 1.71 -12.41 -20.72
N ASN A 37 2.87 -12.55 -21.36
CA ASN A 37 3.80 -13.61 -20.99
C ASN A 37 4.29 -13.29 -19.58
N VAL A 38 3.61 -13.84 -18.56
CA VAL A 38 3.72 -13.53 -17.12
C VAL A 38 5.10 -13.82 -16.51
N LYS A 39 6.09 -14.22 -17.31
CA LYS A 39 7.48 -14.36 -16.86
C LYS A 39 8.28 -13.05 -16.87
N ASP A 40 7.83 -12.06 -17.63
CA ASP A 40 8.55 -10.80 -17.73
C ASP A 40 7.93 -9.79 -16.79
N CYS A 41 8.65 -9.55 -15.71
CA CYS A 41 8.46 -8.45 -14.78
C CYS A 41 8.73 -7.12 -15.51
N ASN A 42 7.80 -6.70 -16.36
CA ASN A 42 7.95 -5.52 -17.21
C ASN A 42 6.97 -4.43 -16.77
N SER A 43 7.46 -3.21 -16.60
CA SER A 43 6.68 -2.09 -16.03
C SER A 43 5.54 -1.62 -16.93
N GLU A 44 5.53 -2.01 -18.22
CA GLU A 44 4.48 -1.65 -19.17
C GLU A 44 3.11 -2.31 -18.87
N THR A 45 3.09 -3.40 -18.09
CA THR A 45 1.87 -4.16 -17.78
C THR A 45 1.32 -3.90 -16.37
N LEU A 46 2.12 -3.28 -15.50
CA LEU A 46 1.74 -2.93 -14.14
C LEU A 46 1.48 -1.43 -14.05
N THR A 47 0.21 -1.07 -13.96
CA THR A 47 -0.23 0.33 -13.89
C THR A 47 -0.89 0.61 -12.55
N ASN A 48 -0.87 1.88 -12.14
CA ASN A 48 -1.55 2.37 -10.95
C ASN A 48 -2.57 3.44 -11.36
N ASP A 49 -3.83 3.28 -10.94
CA ASP A 49 -4.89 4.28 -11.17
C ASP A 49 -5.02 5.29 -10.02
N LYS A 50 -4.13 5.19 -9.03
CA LYS A 50 -4.01 5.98 -7.80
C LYS A 50 -5.23 5.93 -6.88
N LYS A 51 -6.14 4.98 -7.06
CA LYS A 51 -7.35 4.88 -6.20
C LYS A 51 -7.05 4.52 -4.76
N THR A 52 -5.87 3.94 -4.50
CA THR A 52 -5.43 3.61 -3.14
C THR A 52 -4.60 4.73 -2.49
N CYS A 53 -4.55 5.91 -3.12
CA CYS A 53 -3.79 7.06 -2.65
C CYS A 53 -4.65 8.12 -1.94
N GLN A 54 -4.08 8.74 -0.91
CA GLN A 54 -4.66 9.87 -0.19
C GLN A 54 -3.58 10.90 0.16
N THR A 55 -3.94 12.19 0.12
CA THR A 55 -3.08 13.25 0.65
C THR A 55 -3.29 13.38 2.16
N SER A 56 -2.20 13.28 2.94
CA SER A 56 -2.17 13.53 4.38
C SER A 56 -0.95 14.38 4.74
N GLU A 57 -1.14 15.35 5.63
CA GLU A 57 -0.07 16.25 6.10
C GLU A 57 0.73 16.94 4.97
N GLY A 58 0.06 17.26 3.85
CA GLY A 58 0.68 17.91 2.69
C GLY A 58 1.55 16.99 1.83
N ARG A 59 1.48 15.66 2.01
CA ARG A 59 2.15 14.65 1.19
C ARG A 59 1.14 13.63 0.68
N GLU A 60 1.40 13.06 -0.49
CA GLU A 60 0.64 11.93 -1.01
C GLU A 60 1.17 10.62 -0.40
N TYR A 61 0.25 9.76 0.03
CA TYR A 61 0.50 8.40 0.49
C TYR A 61 -0.37 7.44 -0.31
N CYS A 62 0.11 6.25 -0.62
CA CYS A 62 -0.64 5.22 -1.32
C CYS A 62 -0.56 3.91 -0.57
N PHE A 63 -1.65 3.15 -0.49
CA PHE A 63 -1.57 1.79 0.02
C PHE A 63 -0.53 0.99 -0.80
N PRO A 64 0.31 0.13 -0.20
CA PRO A 64 1.42 -0.53 -0.90
C PRO A 64 1.02 -1.46 -2.06
N VAL A 65 -0.27 -1.66 -2.30
CA VAL A 65 -0.81 -2.44 -3.42
C VAL A 65 -1.89 -1.63 -4.14
N ASN A 66 -1.98 -1.79 -5.46
CA ASN A 66 -2.85 -0.99 -6.32
C ASN A 66 -4.36 -1.25 -6.19
N ASP A 67 -4.78 -2.40 -5.66
CA ASP A 67 -6.20 -2.76 -5.55
C ASP A 67 -6.52 -3.36 -4.18
N LEU A 68 -7.28 -2.61 -3.37
CA LEU A 68 -7.71 -3.05 -2.04
C LEU A 68 -8.74 -4.21 -2.09
N SER A 69 -9.45 -4.38 -3.21
CA SER A 69 -10.44 -5.44 -3.36
C SER A 69 -9.83 -6.82 -3.58
N THR A 70 -8.54 -6.88 -3.96
CA THR A 70 -7.83 -8.12 -4.26
C THR A 70 -6.90 -8.58 -3.14
N VAL A 71 -6.85 -7.85 -2.02
CA VAL A 71 -5.91 -8.14 -0.93
C VAL A 71 -6.53 -8.11 0.46
N ASN A 72 -5.87 -8.83 1.37
CA ASN A 72 -6.14 -8.83 2.80
C ASN A 72 -4.85 -8.54 3.59
N TYR A 73 -4.97 -7.83 4.71
CA TYR A 73 -3.87 -7.73 5.69
C TYR A 73 -4.40 -7.76 7.12
N ALA A 74 -3.59 -8.30 8.03
CA ALA A 74 -3.87 -8.32 9.46
C ALA A 74 -3.18 -7.16 10.18
N VAL A 75 -3.75 -6.71 11.30
CA VAL A 75 -3.16 -5.70 12.20
C VAL A 75 -2.16 -6.30 13.20
N ALA A 76 -1.45 -7.35 12.78
CA ALA A 76 -0.49 -8.06 13.61
C ALA A 76 0.51 -8.81 12.73
N HIS A 77 1.77 -8.81 13.16
CA HIS A 77 2.85 -9.62 12.62
C HIS A 77 3.70 -10.10 13.82
N HIS A 78 4.10 -11.38 13.81
CA HIS A 78 4.54 -12.18 14.97
C HIS A 78 5.50 -11.47 15.95
N ASP A 79 6.70 -11.12 15.49
CA ASP A 79 7.81 -10.72 16.37
C ASP A 79 8.11 -9.22 16.36
N TYR A 80 7.57 -8.50 15.37
CA TYR A 80 7.82 -7.09 15.13
C TYR A 80 6.74 -6.47 14.23
N TYR A 81 6.64 -5.14 14.23
CA TYR A 81 5.65 -4.45 13.42
C TYR A 81 5.98 -4.51 11.93
N ALA A 82 5.08 -5.16 11.20
CA ALA A 82 5.02 -5.24 9.75
C ALA A 82 3.59 -5.56 9.32
N ALA A 83 3.31 -5.48 8.03
CA ALA A 83 2.07 -5.93 7.44
C ALA A 83 2.38 -6.85 6.26
N ASP A 84 1.91 -8.09 6.35
CA ASP A 84 1.82 -8.95 5.19
C ASP A 84 0.49 -8.67 4.50
N ILE A 85 0.57 -8.21 3.26
CA ILE A 85 -0.58 -7.87 2.43
C ILE A 85 -0.75 -8.97 1.40
N PHE A 86 -1.59 -9.95 1.74
CA PHE A 86 -1.83 -11.16 0.95
C PHE A 86 -2.80 -10.91 -0.18
N ARG A 87 -2.56 -11.54 -1.32
CA ARG A 87 -3.53 -11.64 -2.40
C ARG A 87 -4.66 -12.61 -2.07
N ASN A 88 -5.87 -12.25 -2.47
CA ASN A 88 -7.08 -13.00 -2.18
C ASN A 88 -7.22 -14.22 -3.09
N GLY A 89 -7.39 -15.40 -2.47
CA GLY A 89 -7.69 -16.64 -3.19
C GLY A 89 -6.45 -17.44 -3.60
N ASP A 90 -5.26 -16.92 -3.33
CA ASP A 90 -4.01 -17.59 -3.65
C ASP A 90 -3.77 -18.79 -2.74
N VAL A 91 -3.03 -19.76 -3.30
CA VAL A 91 -2.56 -20.95 -2.59
C VAL A 91 -1.05 -20.85 -2.38
N ALA A 92 -0.55 -21.57 -1.38
CA ALA A 92 0.88 -21.58 -1.12
C ALA A 92 1.69 -22.11 -2.31
N GLY A 93 2.79 -21.41 -2.63
CA GLY A 93 3.72 -21.76 -3.70
C GLY A 93 3.74 -20.75 -4.84
N PRO A 94 4.74 -20.81 -5.73
CA PRO A 94 4.93 -19.87 -6.83
C PRO A 94 4.03 -20.21 -8.01
N VAL A 95 2.73 -20.31 -7.80
CA VAL A 95 1.79 -20.51 -8.91
C VAL A 95 1.81 -19.22 -9.73
N ASP A 96 2.26 -19.30 -10.99
CA ASP A 96 2.43 -18.12 -11.86
C ASP A 96 1.10 -17.39 -12.12
N ASP A 97 0.70 -16.48 -11.23
CA ASP A 97 -0.37 -15.52 -11.44
C ASP A 97 0.15 -14.21 -12.03
N VAL A 98 -0.73 -13.42 -12.66
CA VAL A 98 -0.36 -12.05 -13.06
C VAL A 98 -0.05 -11.26 -11.78
N PRO A 99 1.16 -10.71 -11.62
CA PRO A 99 1.57 -10.08 -10.36
C PRO A 99 0.76 -8.82 -10.09
N LEU A 100 0.35 -8.62 -8.84
CA LEU A 100 -0.26 -7.37 -8.42
C LEU A 100 0.80 -6.25 -8.36
N PRO A 101 0.51 -5.03 -8.84
CA PRO A 101 1.45 -3.92 -8.72
C PRO A 101 1.70 -3.54 -7.25
N ILE A 102 2.98 -3.55 -6.85
CA ILE A 102 3.44 -3.01 -5.56
C ILE A 102 3.80 -1.54 -5.77
N LEU A 103 3.30 -0.68 -4.90
CA LEU A 103 3.38 0.77 -5.01
C LEU A 103 4.30 1.38 -3.96
N ALA A 104 5.03 2.43 -4.33
CA ALA A 104 5.72 3.28 -3.36
C ALA A 104 4.69 3.95 -2.43
N TYR A 105 4.77 3.66 -1.13
CA TYR A 105 3.86 4.18 -0.12
C TYR A 105 3.90 5.71 -0.02
N VAL A 106 5.08 6.30 -0.13
CA VAL A 106 5.31 7.75 -0.16
C VAL A 106 6.45 8.04 -1.13
N GLY A 107 6.51 9.27 -1.65
CA GLY A 107 7.66 9.71 -2.45
C GLY A 107 8.98 9.64 -1.68
N GLY A 108 10.07 9.32 -2.34
CA GLY A 108 11.37 9.09 -1.71
C GLY A 108 12.46 8.66 -2.68
N THR A 109 13.55 8.12 -2.12
CA THR A 109 14.68 7.60 -2.88
C THR A 109 14.93 6.14 -2.50
N VAL A 110 15.08 5.28 -3.49
CA VAL A 110 15.45 3.86 -3.28
C VAL A 110 16.84 3.79 -2.65
N SER A 111 16.91 3.39 -1.37
CA SER A 111 18.12 3.38 -0.54
C SER A 111 18.84 2.04 -0.55
N TRP A 112 18.12 0.95 -0.83
CA TRP A 112 18.68 -0.40 -0.89
C TRP A 112 17.83 -1.32 -1.77
N ILE A 113 18.48 -2.33 -2.37
CA ILE A 113 17.82 -3.34 -3.20
C ILE A 113 18.45 -4.71 -2.93
N SER A 114 17.63 -5.76 -2.94
CA SER A 114 18.05 -7.14 -3.12
C SER A 114 17.51 -7.75 -4.40
N GLU A 115 18.41 -8.39 -5.14
CA GLU A 115 18.11 -9.17 -6.34
C GLU A 115 18.02 -10.66 -6.01
N ASN A 116 17.16 -11.04 -5.06
CA ASN A 116 16.90 -12.42 -4.60
C ASN A 116 17.80 -12.96 -3.47
N ASN A 117 17.72 -12.37 -2.27
CA ASN A 117 18.32 -12.96 -1.06
C ASN A 117 17.43 -14.05 -0.43
N SER A 118 18.00 -14.85 0.48
CA SER A 118 17.28 -15.99 1.08
C SER A 118 16.15 -15.64 2.04
N LEU A 119 16.13 -14.41 2.58
CA LEU A 119 15.12 -13.93 3.52
C LEU A 119 14.00 -13.23 2.73
N GLY A 120 14.20 -11.95 2.40
CA GLY A 120 13.20 -11.14 1.70
C GLY A 120 13.09 -11.37 0.20
N GLY A 121 13.90 -12.26 -0.40
CA GLY A 121 13.86 -12.51 -1.84
C GLY A 121 14.25 -11.27 -2.63
N TYR A 122 13.44 -10.90 -3.62
CA TYR A 122 13.51 -9.58 -4.23
C TYR A 122 12.89 -8.56 -3.28
N ALA A 123 13.68 -7.56 -2.91
CA ALA A 123 13.28 -6.59 -1.92
C ALA A 123 13.82 -5.19 -2.19
N ILE A 124 13.11 -4.18 -1.70
CA ILE A 124 13.41 -2.76 -1.88
C ILE A 124 13.32 -2.07 -0.52
N GLU A 125 14.26 -1.17 -0.24
CA GLU A 125 14.13 -0.15 0.79
C GLU A 125 14.02 1.24 0.12
N ILE A 126 13.08 2.06 0.58
CA ILE A 126 12.93 3.47 0.19
C ILE A 126 13.11 4.36 1.42
N SER A 127 14.02 5.33 1.33
CA SER A 127 14.07 6.47 2.24
C SER A 127 13.02 7.49 1.82
N GLY A 128 11.95 7.58 2.58
CA GLY A 128 10.80 8.44 2.30
C GLY A 128 11.07 9.91 2.60
N GLN A 129 10.44 10.79 1.83
CA GLN A 129 10.51 12.24 2.00
C GLN A 129 9.81 12.74 3.28
N ASP A 130 9.16 11.84 4.03
CA ASP A 130 8.60 12.10 5.35
C ASP A 130 9.54 11.71 6.49
N GLY A 131 10.78 11.30 6.17
CA GLY A 131 11.83 11.00 7.14
C GLY A 131 11.79 9.57 7.68
N ARG A 132 10.94 8.70 7.12
CA ARG A 132 10.82 7.28 7.47
C ARG A 132 11.35 6.39 6.36
N PHE A 133 11.58 5.13 6.69
CA PHE A 133 12.07 4.12 5.76
C PHE A 133 10.99 3.06 5.53
N TYR A 134 10.92 2.56 4.30
CA TYR A 134 9.88 1.64 3.86
C TYR A 134 10.51 0.44 3.17
N TYR A 135 10.16 -0.76 3.63
CA TYR A 135 10.69 -2.01 3.08
C TYR A 135 9.57 -2.82 2.44
N TYR A 136 9.86 -3.39 1.28
CA TYR A 136 8.96 -4.20 0.46
C TYR A 136 9.71 -5.48 0.09
N ALA A 137 9.21 -6.65 0.50
CA ALA A 137 9.85 -7.94 0.25
C ALA A 137 8.88 -8.97 -0.31
N HIS A 138 9.48 -10.10 -0.71
CA HIS A 138 8.84 -11.23 -1.39
C HIS A 138 8.35 -10.89 -2.79
N ASN A 139 8.93 -9.86 -3.41
CA ASN A 139 8.56 -9.40 -4.74
C ASN A 139 8.89 -10.47 -5.80
N MET A 140 8.19 -10.46 -6.93
CA MET A 140 8.58 -11.20 -8.13
C MET A 140 9.87 -10.64 -8.73
N CYS A 141 10.00 -9.31 -8.68
CA CYS A 141 11.14 -8.53 -9.14
C CYS A 141 11.07 -7.10 -8.59
N ASN A 142 12.16 -6.37 -8.78
CA ASN A 142 12.20 -4.92 -8.56
C ASN A 142 12.16 -4.20 -9.91
N LEU A 143 11.27 -3.21 -10.04
CA LEU A 143 11.11 -2.38 -11.25
C LEU A 143 11.78 -1.01 -11.12
N VAL A 144 12.54 -0.82 -10.04
CA VAL A 144 13.30 0.39 -9.73
C VAL A 144 14.76 0.05 -9.49
N SER A 145 15.61 1.06 -9.59
CA SER A 145 17.06 0.94 -9.38
C SER A 145 17.52 1.70 -8.15
N LEU A 146 18.66 1.29 -7.59
CA LEU A 146 19.30 1.98 -6.46
C LEU A 146 19.52 3.48 -6.79
N ASN A 147 19.22 4.36 -5.84
CA ASN A 147 19.23 5.82 -5.96
C ASN A 147 18.17 6.43 -6.89
N GLN A 148 17.24 5.63 -7.41
CA GLN A 148 16.09 6.17 -8.15
C GLN A 148 15.16 6.94 -7.20
N THR A 149 14.72 8.13 -7.62
CA THR A 149 13.62 8.85 -6.96
C THR A 149 12.29 8.30 -7.46
N VAL A 150 11.36 8.09 -6.53
CA VAL A 150 9.99 7.64 -6.79
C VAL A 150 9.00 8.61 -6.16
N ASN A 151 7.82 8.73 -6.75
CA ASN A 151 6.67 9.41 -6.18
C ASN A 151 5.76 8.40 -5.46
N ALA A 152 4.88 8.90 -4.60
CA ALA A 152 3.83 8.06 -4.04
C ALA A 152 2.97 7.46 -5.17
N GLY A 153 2.76 6.15 -5.11
CA GLY A 153 2.01 5.41 -6.10
C GLY A 153 2.81 5.01 -7.35
N ASP A 154 4.09 5.35 -7.47
CA ASP A 154 4.89 4.76 -8.55
C ASP A 154 4.95 3.23 -8.34
N VAL A 155 4.81 2.47 -9.43
CA VAL A 155 4.95 1.01 -9.40
C VAL A 155 6.42 0.68 -9.24
N ILE A 156 6.75 -0.03 -8.17
CA ILE A 156 8.14 -0.33 -7.79
C ILE A 156 8.52 -1.80 -7.89
N ALA A 157 7.54 -2.70 -7.89
CA ALA A 157 7.73 -4.14 -7.94
C ALA A 157 6.43 -4.86 -8.36
N GLY A 158 6.55 -6.15 -8.66
CA GLY A 158 5.40 -7.07 -8.75
C GLY A 158 5.33 -7.97 -7.51
N MET A 159 4.13 -8.26 -7.01
CA MET A 159 3.90 -9.20 -5.91
C MET A 159 4.16 -10.66 -6.34
N ASP A 160 4.73 -11.46 -5.42
CA ASP A 160 4.91 -12.91 -5.51
C ASP A 160 5.21 -13.45 -4.09
N SER A 161 6.07 -14.45 -3.97
CA SER A 161 6.40 -15.23 -2.78
C SER A 161 7.91 -15.51 -2.69
N SER A 162 8.76 -14.65 -3.26
CA SER A 162 10.21 -14.92 -3.32
C SER A 162 10.88 -14.92 -1.94
N GLY A 163 12.09 -15.49 -1.83
CA GLY A 163 12.80 -15.61 -0.56
C GLY A 163 12.27 -16.76 0.30
N ASP A 164 12.15 -16.56 1.60
CA ASP A 164 11.63 -17.57 2.53
C ASP A 164 10.10 -17.69 2.53
N ALA A 165 9.39 -16.76 1.86
CA ALA A 165 7.96 -16.80 1.62
C ALA A 165 7.51 -17.86 0.58
N ILE A 166 8.43 -18.60 -0.05
CA ILE A 166 8.14 -19.48 -1.21
C ILE A 166 7.12 -20.59 -0.94
N ASN A 167 6.82 -20.88 0.32
CA ASN A 167 5.81 -21.87 0.74
C ASN A 167 4.56 -21.22 1.37
N THR A 168 4.34 -19.93 1.10
CA THR A 168 3.17 -19.16 1.55
C THR A 168 2.40 -18.64 0.33
N PRO A 169 1.14 -18.20 0.47
CA PRO A 169 0.44 -17.49 -0.61
C PRO A 169 1.17 -16.18 -0.97
N GLU A 170 1.00 -15.69 -2.21
CA GLU A 170 1.63 -14.46 -2.67
C GLU A 170 1.24 -13.26 -1.78
N HIS A 171 2.23 -12.46 -1.41
CA HIS A 171 2.05 -11.27 -0.59
C HIS A 171 3.22 -10.31 -0.73
N VAL A 172 3.00 -9.06 -0.34
CA VAL A 172 4.11 -8.15 -0.04
C VAL A 172 4.27 -8.07 1.48
N HIS A 173 5.49 -8.30 1.95
CA HIS A 173 5.88 -7.95 3.32
C HIS A 173 6.24 -6.47 3.36
N PHE A 174 5.46 -5.68 4.09
CA PHE A 174 5.62 -4.23 4.18
C PHE A 174 5.99 -3.78 5.59
N GLN A 175 7.09 -3.04 5.71
CA GLN A 175 7.55 -2.47 6.98
C GLN A 175 7.70 -0.95 6.89
N ILE A 176 7.56 -0.29 8.04
CA ILE A 176 7.87 1.13 8.23
C ILE A 176 8.88 1.24 9.38
N SER A 177 9.91 2.06 9.23
CA SER A 177 10.94 2.29 10.27
C SER A 177 11.21 3.79 10.46
N ASP A 178 11.52 4.20 11.69
CA ASP A 178 12.02 5.54 12.01
C ASP A 178 13.55 5.68 11.87
N GLN A 179 14.24 4.59 11.54
CA GLN A 179 15.68 4.55 11.28
C GLN A 179 16.03 3.82 9.98
N TYR A 180 17.22 4.14 9.45
CA TYR A 180 17.81 3.45 8.31
C TYR A 180 18.23 2.02 8.68
N ASP A 181 18.56 1.20 7.68
CA ASP A 181 18.97 -0.20 7.85
C ASP A 181 17.83 -1.05 8.42
N MET A 182 16.81 -1.28 7.59
CA MET A 182 15.60 -2.02 7.97
C MET A 182 15.82 -3.54 8.04
N ALA A 183 17.02 -4.00 8.35
CA ALA A 183 17.30 -5.42 8.56
C ALA A 183 16.34 -5.99 9.62
N THR A 184 15.71 -7.13 9.30
CA THR A 184 14.79 -7.82 10.20
C THR A 184 15.56 -8.58 11.28
N ILE A 185 16.10 -7.83 12.24
CA ILE A 185 16.83 -8.33 13.41
C ILE A 185 16.31 -7.68 14.69
N PRO A 186 16.39 -8.36 15.85
CA PRO A 186 15.82 -7.87 17.11
C PRO A 186 16.26 -6.46 17.51
N GLU A 187 17.48 -6.06 17.16
CA GLU A 187 18.03 -4.73 17.43
C GLU A 187 17.19 -3.62 16.76
N ASN A 188 16.55 -3.91 15.63
CA ASN A 188 15.76 -2.95 14.87
C ASN A 188 14.27 -2.94 15.25
N TYR A 189 13.77 -3.95 15.96
CA TYR A 189 12.33 -4.08 16.25
C TYR A 189 11.72 -2.87 16.98
N PRO A 190 12.42 -2.20 17.94
CA PRO A 190 11.89 -0.99 18.58
C PRO A 190 11.65 0.19 17.64
N HIS A 191 12.26 0.16 16.46
CA HIS A 191 12.21 1.22 15.45
C HIS A 191 11.16 0.96 14.36
N PHE A 192 10.68 -0.28 14.25
CA PHE A 192 9.59 -0.60 13.36
C PHE A 192 8.29 -0.02 13.89
N LEU A 193 7.54 0.63 13.00
CA LEU A 193 6.27 1.29 13.28
C LEU A 193 5.14 0.43 12.71
N ALA A 194 4.02 0.38 13.42
CA ALA A 194 2.83 -0.36 13.03
C ALA A 194 2.24 0.18 11.71
N PRO A 195 2.33 -0.56 10.57
CA PRO A 195 1.85 -0.03 9.29
C PRO A 195 0.34 0.27 9.30
N TRP A 196 -0.45 -0.52 10.04
CA TRP A 196 -1.90 -0.32 10.16
C TRP A 196 -2.30 0.98 10.85
N GLU A 197 -1.48 1.53 11.75
CA GLU A 197 -1.74 2.85 12.33
C GLU A 197 -1.60 3.95 11.27
N ASP A 198 -0.60 3.80 10.41
CA ASP A 198 -0.33 4.70 9.30
C ASP A 198 -1.42 4.59 8.22
N PHE A 199 -1.84 3.37 7.88
CA PHE A 199 -2.98 3.12 6.99
C PHE A 199 -4.27 3.77 7.52
N CYS A 200 -4.54 3.66 8.83
CA CYS A 200 -5.70 4.29 9.44
C CYS A 200 -5.62 5.82 9.40
N THR A 201 -4.49 6.40 9.79
CA THR A 201 -4.36 7.85 9.98
C THR A 201 -4.08 8.61 8.68
N ARG A 202 -3.41 7.99 7.69
CA ARG A 202 -3.04 8.65 6.42
C ARG A 202 -3.94 8.26 5.25
N LEU A 203 -4.46 7.03 5.24
CA LEU A 203 -5.27 6.49 4.14
C LEU A 203 -6.74 6.25 4.53
N SER A 204 -7.12 6.53 5.78
CA SER A 204 -8.47 6.24 6.30
C SER A 204 -8.83 4.74 6.24
N LEU A 205 -7.82 3.86 6.24
CA LEU A 205 -7.95 2.39 6.17
C LEU A 205 -7.70 1.79 7.56
N CYS A 206 -8.68 1.91 8.46
CA CYS A 206 -8.53 1.48 9.85
C CYS A 206 -8.94 0.02 10.08
N GLY A 207 -8.13 -0.70 10.86
CA GLY A 207 -8.38 -2.11 11.20
C GLY A 207 -7.87 -3.08 10.13
N PRO A 208 -8.08 -4.40 10.31
CA PRO A 208 -7.71 -5.37 9.30
C PRO A 208 -8.51 -5.10 8.02
N HIS A 209 -7.84 -5.14 6.88
CA HIS A 209 -8.53 -5.10 5.61
C HIS A 209 -8.74 -6.53 5.14
N VAL A 210 -10.00 -6.89 4.89
CA VAL A 210 -10.34 -8.11 4.18
C VAL A 210 -11.04 -7.69 2.89
N GLY A 211 -10.32 -7.70 1.76
CA GLY A 211 -10.92 -7.55 0.43
C GLY A 211 -11.96 -8.65 0.18
N ASN A 212 -13.04 -8.28 -0.53
CA ASN A 212 -14.17 -9.18 -0.82
C ASN A 212 -13.96 -10.03 -2.07
#